data_AF-A0ABD1W0W6-F1
#
_entry.id   AF-A0ABD1W0W6-F1
#
_cell.length_a   1.000
_cell.length_b   1.000
_cell.length_c   1.000
_cell.angle_alpha   90.00
_cell.angle_beta   90.00
_cell.angle_gamma   90.00
#
_symmetry.space_group_name_H-M   'P 1'
#
loop_
_entity.id
_entity.type
_entity.pdbx_description
1 polymer ?
#
loop_
_entity_poly.entity_id
_entity_poly.type
_entity_poly.pdbx_seq_one_letter_code
_entity_poly.pdbx_strand_id
1 'polypeptide(L)'
;MESHSLRLLFLTVILSLSVPNPVYAKKTCDFPAIFNFGDSNSDTGGLSAAFGQAPPPNGESYFREPAGRYSDGRLVIDFIAESLGLPYLSAYLDALGSNFSHGANFATAGSTIRPQNTTLQQSGFSPFSLNVQYYQFNDFQRRSQIIRNQGGVFKGLLPKDVDFSRALYTFDIGQNDLTAGYFFNMSTDQVRAYVPDVLDQFKTIIKYIYDHGGRSFWIHNTGPVGCLPYILDRLLITAGQVDKVGCATPFNEVAQYFNRLLKEAVVSLRKDLPLAAFTYVDVYSVKYELISRAKKHGFVHPLRACCGHGGKYNYNSEHGCGSKIEVNGKEIMVVKSSKADSPRNVFLVVCSSCRAPLKGQEKTPMEAETTVNKDMKVEITSDAEVVSPTLGTGNTGGLARQGSITKNNCLCSPTTHAGSFRCRLHRAPSLKQTKSIDSTALQDSQSKANSTTDMDRQNNTVEAEHVQ
;
A
#
# COMPACT_ATOMS: atom_id res chain seq x y z
N MET A 1 41.08 51.46 26.87
CA MET A 1 40.57 50.54 25.83
C MET A 1 39.91 49.27 26.40
N GLU A 2 40.16 48.87 27.64
CA GLU A 2 39.65 47.60 28.18
C GLU A 2 38.16 47.58 28.57
N SER A 3 37.60 48.71 29.01
CA SER A 3 36.19 48.77 29.47
C SER A 3 35.16 48.62 28.33
N HIS A 4 35.51 49.00 27.10
CA HIS A 4 34.59 48.89 25.96
C HIS A 4 34.54 47.46 25.39
N SER A 5 35.68 46.76 25.40
CA SER A 5 35.76 45.36 24.98
C SER A 5 34.94 44.43 25.88
N LEU A 6 34.92 44.69 27.20
CA LEU A 6 34.15 43.88 28.15
C LEU A 6 32.63 44.05 27.99
N ARG A 7 32.16 45.27 27.69
CA ARG A 7 30.74 45.55 27.42
C ARG A 7 30.27 44.93 26.10
N LEU A 8 31.13 44.93 25.07
CA LEU A 8 30.82 44.31 23.78
C LEU A 8 30.75 42.77 23.90
N LEU A 9 31.60 42.17 24.73
CA LEU A 9 31.55 40.73 25.04
C LEU A 9 30.27 40.35 25.80
N PHE A 10 29.86 41.16 26.77
CA PHE A 10 28.62 40.93 27.52
C PHE A 10 27.37 41.04 26.64
N LEU A 11 27.32 42.04 25.75
CA LEU A 11 26.21 42.22 24.80
C LEU A 11 26.12 41.07 23.79
N THR A 12 27.24 40.55 23.30
CA THR A 12 27.26 39.41 22.38
C THR A 12 26.85 38.09 23.05
N VAL A 13 27.25 37.87 24.31
CA VAL A 13 26.82 36.70 25.10
C VAL A 13 25.31 36.74 25.39
N ILE A 14 24.77 37.90 25.78
CA ILE A 14 23.32 38.06 26.04
C ILE A 14 22.51 37.89 24.75
N LEU A 15 23.00 38.38 23.59
CA LEU A 15 22.34 38.21 22.30
C LEU A 15 22.36 36.74 21.83
N SER A 16 23.41 35.98 22.17
CA SER A 16 23.49 34.53 21.87
C SER A 16 22.59 33.66 22.75
N LEU A 17 22.27 34.11 23.97
CA LEU A 17 21.37 33.42 24.91
C LEU A 17 19.89 33.76 24.71
N SER A 18 19.57 34.78 23.91
CA SER A 18 18.21 35.26 23.64
C SER A 18 17.68 34.85 22.26
N VAL A 19 18.40 34.00 21.52
CA VAL A 19 17.83 33.28 20.38
C VAL A 19 17.03 32.10 20.94
N PRO A 20 15.68 32.13 20.90
CA PRO A 20 14.93 30.91 21.18
C PRO A 20 15.36 29.89 20.15
N ASN A 21 16.05 28.82 20.59
CA ASN A 21 16.27 27.66 19.74
C ASN A 21 14.89 27.27 19.19
N PRO A 22 14.65 27.33 17.87
CA PRO A 22 13.46 26.74 17.32
C PRO A 22 13.70 25.24 17.33
N VAL A 23 13.65 24.63 18.52
CA VAL A 23 13.32 23.21 18.64
C VAL A 23 11.84 23.13 18.34
N TYR A 24 11.48 23.38 17.07
CA TYR A 24 10.40 22.65 16.47
C TYR A 24 10.87 21.21 16.47
N ALA A 25 10.65 20.51 17.57
CA ALA A 25 10.51 19.06 17.54
C ALA A 25 9.39 18.81 16.53
N LYS A 26 9.76 18.59 15.25
CA LYS A 26 8.85 18.03 14.26
C LYS A 26 8.44 16.72 14.88
N LYS A 27 7.27 16.68 15.53
CA LYS A 27 6.68 15.44 16.02
C LYS A 27 6.71 14.47 14.85
N THR A 28 7.59 13.49 14.95
CA THR A 28 7.77 12.47 13.93
C THR A 28 6.56 11.56 13.97
N CYS A 29 6.16 11.08 12.81
CA CYS A 29 5.19 10.00 12.76
C CYS A 29 5.83 8.75 13.33
N ASP A 30 5.19 8.19 14.34
CA ASP A 30 5.63 6.97 15.01
C ASP A 30 4.55 5.90 14.84
N PHE A 31 4.84 4.97 13.94
CA PHE A 31 3.99 3.83 13.60
C PHE A 31 4.42 2.62 14.42
N PRO A 32 3.60 2.12 15.37
CA PRO A 32 3.97 0.97 16.19
C PRO A 32 3.83 -0.36 15.44
N ALA A 33 3.08 -0.38 14.33
CA ALA A 33 2.77 -1.57 13.56
C ALA A 33 2.49 -1.24 12.09
N ILE A 34 2.66 -2.24 11.22
CA ILE A 34 2.22 -2.21 9.82
C ILE A 34 1.22 -3.35 9.59
N PHE A 35 0.09 -3.05 8.96
CA PHE A 35 -0.84 -4.07 8.46
C PHE A 35 -0.85 -4.00 6.94
N ASN A 36 -0.28 -5.02 6.30
CA ASN A 36 -0.09 -5.05 4.85
C ASN A 36 -1.15 -5.91 4.16
N PHE A 37 -1.71 -5.39 3.08
CA PHE A 37 -2.63 -6.06 2.17
C PHE A 37 -2.04 -5.97 0.77
N GLY A 38 -2.18 -7.02 -0.03
CA GLY A 38 -1.53 -6.98 -1.33
C GLY A 38 -1.45 -8.29 -2.09
N ASP A 39 -0.58 -8.25 -3.09
CA ASP A 39 -0.22 -9.39 -3.91
C ASP A 39 1.26 -9.81 -3.74
N SER A 40 1.82 -10.47 -4.75
CA SER A 40 3.21 -10.96 -4.77
C SER A 40 4.26 -9.86 -4.61
N ASN A 41 3.94 -8.59 -4.88
CA ASN A 41 4.87 -7.48 -4.64
C ASN A 41 5.16 -7.26 -3.15
N SER A 42 4.29 -7.75 -2.26
CA SER A 42 4.40 -7.58 -0.82
C SER A 42 4.17 -8.85 0.00
N ASP A 43 3.90 -10.01 -0.63
CA ASP A 43 3.70 -11.29 0.04
C ASP A 43 4.97 -11.83 0.74
N THR A 44 4.98 -11.81 2.07
CA THR A 44 6.11 -12.30 2.89
C THR A 44 6.06 -13.80 3.20
N GLY A 45 5.13 -14.57 2.63
CA GLY A 45 4.98 -16.01 2.86
C GLY A 45 3.54 -16.51 2.93
N GLY A 46 2.53 -15.66 2.74
CA GLY A 46 1.11 -15.97 2.85
C GLY A 46 0.66 -17.03 1.85
N LEU A 47 0.99 -16.90 0.56
CA LEU A 47 0.65 -17.96 -0.40
C LEU A 47 1.41 -19.26 -0.09
N SER A 48 2.69 -19.12 0.30
CA SER A 48 3.56 -20.26 0.61
C SER A 48 3.07 -21.08 1.80
N ALA A 49 2.56 -20.41 2.84
CA ALA A 49 2.00 -21.06 4.01
C ALA A 49 0.72 -21.86 3.69
N ALA A 50 -0.07 -21.40 2.72
CA ALA A 50 -1.31 -22.06 2.32
C ALA A 50 -1.14 -23.17 1.28
N PHE A 51 -0.23 -22.99 0.31
CA PHE A 51 -0.15 -23.85 -0.88
C PHE A 51 1.21 -24.49 -1.12
N GLY A 52 2.15 -24.33 -0.20
CA GLY A 52 3.50 -24.88 -0.28
C GLY A 52 4.54 -23.82 -0.64
N GLN A 53 5.77 -24.06 -0.21
CA GLN A 53 6.84 -23.07 -0.27
C GLN A 53 7.18 -22.66 -1.70
N ALA A 54 7.35 -21.36 -1.92
CA ALA A 54 7.96 -20.84 -3.14
C ALA A 54 9.34 -21.51 -3.34
N PRO A 55 9.61 -22.13 -4.50
CA PRO A 55 10.83 -22.91 -4.69
C PRO A 55 12.06 -22.00 -4.91
N PRO A 56 13.29 -22.50 -4.87
CA PRO A 56 14.48 -21.74 -5.30
C PRO A 56 14.28 -21.02 -6.65
N PRO A 57 14.79 -19.80 -6.84
CA PRO A 57 15.74 -19.05 -6.00
C PRO A 57 15.08 -18.10 -5.00
N ASN A 58 13.81 -18.33 -4.64
CA ASN A 58 12.95 -17.40 -3.91
C ASN A 58 13.36 -17.10 -2.44
N GLY A 59 14.44 -16.33 -2.25
CA GLY A 59 14.93 -15.85 -0.94
C GLY A 59 16.45 -15.89 -0.81
N GLU A 60 17.13 -16.56 -1.74
CA GLU A 60 18.56 -16.90 -1.67
C GLU A 60 19.52 -15.71 -1.52
N SER A 61 19.20 -14.55 -2.09
CA SER A 61 20.09 -13.38 -2.06
C SER A 61 20.23 -12.75 -0.68
N TYR A 62 19.20 -12.86 0.16
CA TYR A 62 19.16 -12.24 1.49
C TYR A 62 18.97 -13.27 2.62
N PHE A 63 17.97 -14.14 2.49
CA PHE A 63 17.62 -15.15 3.49
C PHE A 63 18.46 -16.43 3.36
N ARG A 64 19.19 -16.59 2.24
CA ARG A 64 20.06 -17.74 1.91
C ARG A 64 19.34 -19.07 1.67
N GLU A 65 18.02 -19.06 1.74
CA GLU A 65 17.15 -20.20 1.45
C GLU A 65 15.80 -19.69 0.93
N PRO A 66 14.95 -20.57 0.39
CA PRO A 66 13.58 -20.23 0.07
C PRO A 66 12.83 -19.67 1.29
N ALA A 67 12.35 -18.43 1.18
CA ALA A 67 11.75 -17.67 2.28
C ALA A 67 10.24 -17.41 2.08
N GLY A 68 9.60 -18.23 1.24
CA GLY A 68 8.17 -18.13 0.92
C GLY A 68 7.74 -16.90 0.11
N ARG A 69 8.69 -16.07 -0.32
CA ARG A 69 8.48 -14.80 -1.05
C ARG A 69 8.71 -15.02 -2.52
N TYR A 70 7.95 -14.40 -3.41
CA TYR A 70 8.19 -14.56 -4.85
C TYR A 70 9.45 -13.86 -5.39
N SER A 71 10.35 -13.39 -4.49
CA SER A 71 11.65 -12.69 -4.66
C SER A 71 12.82 -13.59 -4.42
N ASP A 72 13.92 -13.32 -5.10
CA ASP A 72 15.21 -13.84 -4.66
C ASP A 72 15.68 -13.25 -3.32
N GLY A 73 14.97 -12.30 -2.71
CA GLY A 73 15.33 -11.73 -1.41
C GLY A 73 14.23 -10.88 -0.79
N ARG A 74 14.59 -9.66 -0.37
CA ARG A 74 13.66 -8.73 0.28
C ARG A 74 12.62 -8.18 -0.71
N LEU A 75 11.51 -7.70 -0.14
CA LEU A 75 10.39 -7.03 -0.80
C LEU A 75 10.37 -5.55 -0.41
N VAL A 76 9.63 -4.73 -1.17
CA VAL A 76 9.45 -3.30 -0.86
C VAL A 76 8.94 -3.10 0.57
N ILE A 77 8.05 -3.98 1.03
CA ILE A 77 7.50 -3.91 2.39
C ILE A 77 8.56 -4.11 3.49
N ASP A 78 9.63 -4.88 3.24
CA ASP A 78 10.72 -5.04 4.21
C ASP A 78 11.52 -3.73 4.37
N PHE A 79 11.76 -3.01 3.25
CA PHE A 79 12.41 -1.70 3.28
C PHE A 79 11.51 -0.65 3.94
N ILE A 80 10.18 -0.78 3.81
CA ILE A 80 9.21 0.05 4.53
C ILE A 80 9.32 -0.18 6.05
N ALA A 81 9.31 -1.44 6.49
CA ALA A 81 9.47 -1.79 7.90
C ALA A 81 10.81 -1.28 8.46
N GLU A 82 11.91 -1.52 7.74
CA GLU A 82 13.26 -1.09 8.14
C GLU A 82 13.36 0.43 8.31
N SER A 83 12.77 1.19 7.37
CA SER A 83 12.75 2.65 7.44
C SER A 83 11.93 3.21 8.60
N LEU A 84 10.98 2.42 9.14
CA LEU A 84 10.19 2.75 10.32
C LEU A 84 10.80 2.20 11.61
N GLY A 85 11.94 1.50 11.54
CA GLY A 85 12.56 0.84 12.69
C GLY A 85 11.75 -0.36 13.21
N LEU A 86 10.94 -0.98 12.36
CA LEU A 86 10.11 -2.14 12.68
C LEU A 86 10.75 -3.44 12.16
N PRO A 87 10.49 -4.60 12.79
CA PRO A 87 10.90 -5.88 12.25
C PRO A 87 10.17 -6.22 10.95
N TYR A 88 10.70 -7.17 10.19
CA TYR A 88 10.01 -7.68 9.01
C TYR A 88 8.70 -8.39 9.40
N LEU A 89 7.69 -8.20 8.56
CA LEU A 89 6.33 -8.66 8.85
C LEU A 89 6.21 -10.17 8.64
N SER A 90 5.70 -10.87 9.66
CA SER A 90 5.23 -12.25 9.53
C SER A 90 3.97 -12.30 8.66
N ALA A 91 3.89 -13.31 7.80
CA ALA A 91 2.67 -13.60 7.05
C ALA A 91 1.58 -14.09 8.01
N TYR A 92 0.35 -13.60 7.85
CA TYR A 92 -0.78 -13.96 8.70
C TYR A 92 -1.04 -15.48 8.71
N LEU A 93 -0.87 -16.13 7.55
CA LEU A 93 -1.13 -17.55 7.37
C LEU A 93 0.01 -18.45 7.88
N ASP A 94 1.16 -17.87 8.26
CA ASP A 94 2.28 -18.65 8.76
C ASP A 94 2.07 -19.02 10.23
N ALA A 95 2.03 -20.33 10.51
CA ALA A 95 1.74 -20.87 11.82
C ALA A 95 2.98 -20.97 12.71
N LEU A 96 4.19 -21.02 12.14
CA LEU A 96 5.41 -21.35 12.87
C LEU A 96 6.31 -20.12 13.02
N GLY A 97 6.60 -19.73 14.26
CA GLY A 97 7.56 -18.65 14.55
C GLY A 97 7.06 -17.23 14.25
N SER A 98 5.79 -17.07 13.88
CA SER A 98 5.19 -15.77 13.61
C SER A 98 5.18 -14.86 14.83
N ASN A 99 5.60 -13.62 14.64
CA ASN A 99 5.51 -12.57 15.64
C ASN A 99 4.72 -11.39 15.05
N PHE A 100 3.53 -11.15 15.61
CA PHE A 100 2.63 -10.11 15.15
C PHE A 100 2.62 -8.87 16.04
N SER A 101 3.57 -8.74 16.99
CA SER A 101 3.62 -7.61 17.93
C SER A 101 3.70 -6.25 17.24
N HIS A 102 4.24 -6.21 16.01
CA HIS A 102 4.37 -5.03 15.15
C HIS A 102 3.52 -5.12 13.88
N GLY A 103 2.43 -5.88 13.93
CA GLY A 103 1.49 -6.04 12.84
C GLY A 103 1.70 -7.32 12.04
N ALA A 104 0.96 -7.45 10.94
CA ALA A 104 0.86 -8.70 10.18
C ALA A 104 0.73 -8.40 8.68
N ASN A 105 1.14 -9.37 7.87
CA ASN A 105 1.01 -9.30 6.42
C ASN A 105 -0.05 -10.28 5.90
N PHE A 106 -1.11 -9.75 5.30
CA PHE A 106 -2.21 -10.50 4.72
C PHE A 106 -2.08 -10.66 3.19
N ALA A 107 -1.06 -10.08 2.57
CA ALA A 107 -0.83 -10.21 1.14
C ALA A 107 -0.52 -11.67 0.75
N THR A 108 -1.02 -12.08 -0.42
CA THR A 108 -0.66 -13.38 -1.01
C THR A 108 -0.40 -13.24 -2.50
N ALA A 109 0.60 -13.95 -3.02
CA ALA A 109 0.95 -13.89 -4.44
C ALA A 109 -0.22 -14.25 -5.35
N GLY A 110 -0.41 -13.48 -6.42
CA GLY A 110 -1.53 -13.67 -7.35
C GLY A 110 -2.89 -13.18 -6.83
N SER A 111 -2.95 -12.50 -5.67
CA SER A 111 -4.20 -11.90 -5.17
C SER A 111 -4.73 -10.80 -6.07
N THR A 112 -6.05 -10.81 -6.22
CA THR A 112 -6.86 -9.80 -6.91
C THR A 112 -7.70 -9.04 -5.89
N ILE A 113 -8.15 -7.83 -6.24
CA ILE A 113 -9.14 -7.10 -5.45
C ILE A 113 -10.47 -7.86 -5.51
N ARG A 114 -10.91 -8.23 -6.71
CA ARG A 114 -12.13 -9.00 -6.94
C ARG A 114 -11.87 -10.50 -6.75
N PRO A 115 -12.73 -11.25 -6.05
CA PRO A 115 -12.64 -12.71 -6.00
C PRO A 115 -12.66 -13.33 -7.40
N GLN A 116 -11.84 -14.35 -7.62
CA GLN A 116 -11.85 -15.13 -8.85
C GLN A 116 -12.75 -16.35 -8.70
N ASN A 117 -13.55 -16.65 -9.72
CA ASN A 117 -14.42 -17.83 -9.73
C ASN A 117 -13.68 -19.09 -10.25
N THR A 118 -12.41 -19.25 -9.85
CA THR A 118 -11.52 -20.34 -10.26
C THR A 118 -10.61 -20.71 -9.09
N THR A 119 -10.12 -21.94 -9.08
CA THR A 119 -9.10 -22.38 -8.12
C THR A 119 -7.71 -21.89 -8.52
N LEU A 120 -6.78 -21.87 -7.56
CA LEU A 120 -5.37 -21.55 -7.82
C LEU A 120 -4.78 -22.45 -8.92
N GLN A 121 -5.14 -23.74 -8.94
CA GLN A 121 -4.65 -24.71 -9.93
C GLN A 121 -5.20 -24.42 -11.34
N GLN A 122 -6.40 -23.86 -11.46
CA GLN A 122 -7.03 -23.58 -12.76
C GLN A 122 -6.52 -22.30 -13.39
N SER A 123 -6.31 -21.23 -12.60
CA SER A 123 -6.01 -19.90 -13.13
C SER A 123 -4.67 -19.32 -12.70
N GLY A 124 -4.07 -19.86 -11.64
CA GLY A 124 -2.86 -19.30 -11.02
C GLY A 124 -3.13 -18.08 -10.12
N PHE A 125 -4.38 -17.65 -9.95
CA PHE A 125 -4.74 -16.55 -9.05
C PHE A 125 -5.06 -17.06 -7.64
N SER A 126 -4.67 -16.26 -6.65
CA SER A 126 -4.88 -16.62 -5.24
C SER A 126 -6.36 -16.58 -4.86
N PRO A 127 -6.86 -17.56 -4.08
CA PRO A 127 -8.19 -17.48 -3.49
C PRO A 127 -8.29 -16.46 -2.36
N PHE A 128 -7.17 -15.90 -1.91
CA PHE A 128 -7.14 -14.84 -0.89
C PHE A 128 -7.21 -13.47 -1.56
N SER A 129 -8.35 -13.15 -2.19
CA SER A 129 -8.64 -11.82 -2.72
C SER A 129 -8.74 -10.77 -1.61
N LEU A 130 -8.75 -9.48 -1.95
CA LEU A 130 -8.66 -8.40 -0.96
C LEU A 130 -9.73 -8.47 0.13
N ASN A 131 -10.96 -8.87 -0.21
CA ASN A 131 -12.02 -9.10 0.79
C ASN A 131 -11.68 -10.24 1.76
N VAL A 132 -11.04 -11.31 1.30
CA VAL A 132 -10.58 -12.42 2.14
C VAL A 132 -9.43 -11.97 3.04
N GLN A 133 -8.48 -11.20 2.52
CA GLN A 133 -7.42 -10.59 3.32
C GLN A 133 -7.99 -9.68 4.41
N TYR A 134 -9.05 -8.93 4.10
CA TYR A 134 -9.79 -8.16 5.10
C TYR A 134 -10.48 -9.05 6.14
N TYR A 135 -11.13 -10.15 5.76
CA TYR A 135 -11.74 -11.07 6.74
C TYR A 135 -10.70 -11.65 7.69
N GLN A 136 -9.53 -12.00 7.17
CA GLN A 136 -8.38 -12.43 7.97
C GLN A 136 -7.95 -11.34 8.94
N PHE A 137 -7.81 -10.09 8.49
CA PHE A 137 -7.48 -8.96 9.35
C PHE A 137 -8.53 -8.71 10.44
N ASN A 138 -9.81 -8.74 10.09
CA ASN A 138 -10.90 -8.52 11.03
C ASN A 138 -10.92 -9.57 12.14
N ASP A 139 -10.77 -10.85 11.79
CA ASP A 139 -10.67 -11.92 12.79
C ASP A 139 -9.37 -11.79 13.61
N PHE A 140 -8.25 -11.49 12.96
CA PHE A 140 -6.96 -11.26 13.61
C PHE A 140 -7.04 -10.16 14.66
N GLN A 141 -7.62 -9.00 14.34
CA GLN A 141 -7.77 -7.88 15.27
C GLN A 141 -8.55 -8.31 16.51
N ARG A 142 -9.72 -8.93 16.34
CA ARG A 142 -10.55 -9.41 17.44
C ARG A 142 -9.82 -10.47 18.29
N ARG A 143 -9.28 -11.51 17.66
CA ARG A 143 -8.63 -12.63 18.36
C ARG A 143 -7.34 -12.23 19.05
N SER A 144 -6.60 -11.28 18.48
CA SER A 144 -5.40 -10.73 19.11
C SER A 144 -5.71 -10.16 20.49
N GLN A 145 -6.82 -9.42 20.64
CA GLN A 145 -7.20 -8.84 21.93
C GLN A 145 -7.69 -9.89 22.92
N ILE A 146 -8.43 -10.91 22.46
CA ILE A 146 -8.83 -12.04 23.31
C ILE A 146 -7.60 -12.73 23.93
N ILE A 147 -6.62 -13.09 23.10
CA ILE A 147 -5.42 -13.80 23.56
C ILE A 147 -4.57 -12.88 24.45
N ARG A 148 -4.45 -11.59 24.12
CA ARG A 148 -3.73 -10.63 24.98
C ARG A 148 -4.36 -10.48 26.37
N ASN A 149 -5.69 -10.53 26.45
CA ASN A 149 -6.43 -10.44 27.72
C ASN A 149 -6.28 -11.71 28.56
N GLN A 150 -6.15 -12.88 27.92
CA GLN A 150 -5.82 -14.14 28.62
C GLN A 150 -4.41 -14.12 29.24
N GLY A 151 -3.49 -13.35 28.66
CA GLY A 151 -2.12 -13.22 29.17
C GLY A 151 -1.20 -14.35 28.70
N GLY A 152 -0.22 -14.71 29.54
CA GLY A 152 0.76 -15.75 29.23
C GLY A 152 1.75 -15.38 28.11
N VAL A 153 2.38 -16.42 27.55
CA VAL A 153 3.51 -16.28 26.62
C VAL A 153 3.12 -15.60 25.30
N PHE A 154 1.89 -15.79 24.83
CA PHE A 154 1.43 -15.26 23.54
C PHE A 154 1.03 -13.78 23.59
N LYS A 155 0.82 -13.20 24.78
CA LYS A 155 0.51 -11.77 24.92
C LYS A 155 1.58 -10.88 24.29
N GLY A 156 2.85 -11.27 24.36
CA GLY A 156 3.96 -10.51 23.79
C GLY A 156 4.01 -10.52 22.26
N LEU A 157 3.39 -11.51 21.62
CA LEU A 157 3.47 -11.76 20.18
C LEU A 157 2.31 -11.11 19.38
N LEU A 158 1.47 -10.34 20.04
CA LEU A 158 0.25 -9.76 19.47
C LEU A 158 0.22 -8.25 19.67
N PRO A 159 -0.36 -7.46 18.74
CA PRO A 159 -0.38 -6.01 18.83
C PRO A 159 -1.32 -5.52 19.93
N LYS A 160 -1.00 -4.39 20.56
CA LYS A 160 -1.90 -3.76 21.54
C LYS A 160 -3.09 -3.14 20.79
N ASP A 161 -4.23 -3.02 21.45
CA ASP A 161 -5.43 -2.40 20.89
C ASP A 161 -5.17 -1.00 20.29
N VAL A 162 -4.41 -0.17 21.01
CA VAL A 162 -4.03 1.18 20.55
C VAL A 162 -3.19 1.17 19.27
N ASP A 163 -2.44 0.09 19.01
CA ASP A 163 -1.54 0.00 17.86
C ASP A 163 -2.32 -0.05 16.54
N PHE A 164 -3.53 -0.64 16.51
CA PHE A 164 -4.39 -0.65 15.32
C PHE A 164 -4.73 0.76 14.86
N SER A 165 -5.14 1.64 15.78
CA SER A 165 -5.48 3.04 15.45
C SER A 165 -4.28 3.89 15.00
N ARG A 166 -3.07 3.45 15.34
CA ARG A 166 -1.81 4.14 15.06
C ARG A 166 -1.00 3.50 13.94
N ALA A 167 -1.41 2.36 13.42
CA ALA A 167 -0.67 1.59 12.44
C ALA A 167 -0.65 2.24 11.06
N LEU A 168 0.33 1.83 10.25
CA LEU A 168 0.36 2.10 8.82
C LEU A 168 -0.31 0.93 8.09
N TYR A 169 -1.33 1.22 7.28
CA TYR A 169 -2.03 0.25 6.46
C TYR A 169 -1.55 0.36 5.02
N THR A 170 -0.88 -0.66 4.50
CA THR A 170 -0.24 -0.63 3.17
C THR A 170 -1.01 -1.50 2.17
N PHE A 171 -1.11 -1.04 0.92
CA PHE A 171 -1.82 -1.72 -0.17
C PHE A 171 -0.98 -1.73 -1.45
N ASP A 172 -0.66 -2.92 -1.96
CA ASP A 172 -0.07 -3.14 -3.30
C ASP A 172 -0.85 -4.26 -3.99
N ILE A 173 -1.92 -3.88 -4.69
CA ILE A 173 -2.90 -4.80 -5.28
C ILE A 173 -3.62 -4.17 -6.47
N GLY A 174 -4.18 -4.99 -7.35
CA GLY A 174 -4.97 -4.57 -8.51
C GLY A 174 -4.31 -4.91 -9.86
N GLN A 175 -3.00 -5.19 -9.88
CA GLN A 175 -2.32 -5.63 -11.11
C GLN A 175 -2.90 -6.95 -11.61
N ASN A 176 -3.11 -7.90 -10.70
CA ASN A 176 -3.62 -9.22 -11.04
C ASN A 176 -5.05 -9.18 -11.57
N ASP A 177 -5.88 -8.22 -11.14
CA ASP A 177 -7.24 -8.05 -11.68
C ASP A 177 -7.16 -7.82 -13.19
N LEU A 178 -6.30 -6.89 -13.63
CA LEU A 178 -6.11 -6.59 -15.06
C LEU A 178 -5.60 -7.81 -15.83
N THR A 179 -4.59 -8.51 -15.31
CA THR A 179 -4.02 -9.67 -15.99
C THR A 179 -4.95 -10.88 -15.99
N ALA A 180 -5.78 -11.04 -14.96
CA ALA A 180 -6.80 -12.08 -14.92
C ALA A 180 -7.81 -11.93 -16.06
N GLY A 181 -8.28 -10.70 -16.33
CA GLY A 181 -9.14 -10.45 -17.47
C GLY A 181 -8.54 -10.92 -18.79
N TYR A 182 -7.28 -10.59 -19.06
CA TYR A 182 -6.60 -11.04 -20.28
C TYR A 182 -6.39 -12.56 -20.32
N PHE A 183 -6.07 -13.19 -19.20
CA PHE A 183 -5.89 -14.65 -19.13
C PHE A 183 -7.20 -15.42 -19.28
N PHE A 184 -8.33 -14.76 -19.03
CA PHE A 184 -9.67 -15.26 -19.36
C PHE A 184 -10.16 -14.77 -20.73
N ASN A 185 -9.23 -14.44 -21.64
CA ASN A 185 -9.50 -14.05 -23.03
C ASN A 185 -10.39 -12.81 -23.20
N MET A 186 -10.43 -11.91 -22.21
CA MET A 186 -11.13 -10.63 -22.36
C MET A 186 -10.35 -9.67 -23.27
N SER A 187 -11.07 -8.86 -24.04
CA SER A 187 -10.48 -7.76 -24.79
C SER A 187 -10.04 -6.61 -23.87
N THR A 188 -9.17 -5.74 -24.37
CA THR A 188 -8.74 -4.52 -23.66
C THR A 188 -9.93 -3.67 -23.19
N ASP A 189 -10.99 -3.56 -23.99
CA ASP A 189 -12.18 -2.79 -23.62
C ASP A 189 -13.01 -3.48 -22.54
N GLN A 190 -13.12 -4.82 -22.58
CA GLN A 190 -13.77 -5.60 -21.52
C GLN A 190 -13.02 -5.49 -20.19
N VAL A 191 -11.68 -5.55 -20.23
CA VAL A 191 -10.85 -5.35 -19.04
C VAL A 191 -11.04 -3.94 -18.48
N ARG A 192 -10.98 -2.92 -19.34
CA ARG A 192 -11.22 -1.52 -18.96
C ARG A 192 -12.61 -1.31 -18.34
N ALA A 193 -13.64 -1.98 -18.88
CA ALA A 193 -15.03 -1.80 -18.47
C ALA A 193 -15.29 -2.21 -17.01
N TYR A 194 -14.58 -3.21 -16.46
CA TYR A 194 -14.80 -3.65 -15.09
C TYR A 194 -13.93 -2.95 -14.04
N VAL A 195 -12.95 -2.13 -14.45
CA VAL A 195 -12.06 -1.41 -13.51
C VAL A 195 -12.83 -0.56 -12.49
N PRO A 196 -13.93 0.15 -12.83
CA PRO A 196 -14.72 0.87 -11.83
C PRO A 196 -15.22 -0.03 -10.69
N ASP A 197 -15.76 -1.21 -11.00
CA ASP A 197 -16.24 -2.18 -10.01
C ASP A 197 -15.09 -2.70 -9.11
N VAL A 198 -13.92 -2.95 -9.69
CA VAL A 198 -12.70 -3.31 -8.93
C VAL A 198 -12.40 -2.22 -7.89
N LEU A 199 -12.47 -0.95 -8.27
CA LEU A 199 -12.15 0.17 -7.38
C LEU A 199 -13.26 0.47 -6.36
N ASP A 200 -14.51 0.15 -6.66
CA ASP A 200 -15.61 0.21 -5.69
C ASP A 200 -15.40 -0.81 -4.57
N GLN A 201 -14.96 -2.03 -4.90
CA GLN A 201 -14.59 -3.04 -3.91
C GLN A 201 -13.37 -2.61 -3.10
N PHE A 202 -12.33 -2.04 -3.74
CA PHE A 202 -11.18 -1.48 -3.03
C PHE A 202 -11.59 -0.40 -2.02
N LYS A 203 -12.40 0.59 -2.43
CA LYS A 203 -12.92 1.63 -1.54
C LYS A 203 -13.70 1.05 -0.36
N THR A 204 -14.48 -0.01 -0.61
CA THR A 204 -15.26 -0.69 0.43
C THR A 204 -14.36 -1.27 1.52
N ILE A 205 -13.28 -1.97 1.13
CA ILE A 205 -12.32 -2.53 2.10
C ILE A 205 -11.59 -1.44 2.88
N ILE A 206 -11.22 -0.32 2.23
CA ILE A 206 -10.63 0.83 2.93
C ILE A 206 -11.61 1.38 3.99
N LYS A 207 -12.89 1.53 3.65
CA LYS A 207 -13.93 1.99 4.57
C LYS A 207 -14.08 1.04 5.77
N TYR A 208 -14.09 -0.26 5.53
CA TYR A 208 -14.13 -1.24 6.61
C TYR A 208 -12.92 -1.17 7.54
N ILE A 209 -11.71 -1.04 7.01
CA ILE A 209 -10.50 -0.89 7.83
C ILE A 209 -10.54 0.42 8.63
N TYR A 210 -11.07 1.50 8.03
CA TYR A 210 -11.30 2.76 8.73
C TYR A 210 -12.30 2.61 9.89
N ASP A 211 -13.40 1.90 9.69
CA ASP A 211 -14.41 1.64 10.72
C ASP A 211 -13.83 0.84 11.90
N HIS A 212 -12.83 0.00 11.63
CA HIS A 212 -12.06 -0.76 12.63
C HIS A 212 -10.87 0.00 13.21
N GLY A 213 -10.81 1.32 13.01
CA GLY A 213 -9.85 2.21 13.64
C GLY A 213 -8.68 2.61 12.77
N GLY A 214 -8.53 2.09 11.55
CA GLY A 214 -7.40 2.45 10.67
C GLY A 214 -7.40 3.93 10.29
N ARG A 215 -6.24 4.60 10.43
CA ARG A 215 -6.12 6.06 10.17
C ARG A 215 -5.03 6.46 9.18
N SER A 216 -4.04 5.61 8.90
CA SER A 216 -2.96 5.97 7.98
C SER A 216 -2.84 4.93 6.88
N PHE A 217 -3.18 5.33 5.66
CA PHE A 217 -3.23 4.46 4.50
C PHE A 217 -2.11 4.83 3.52
N TRP A 218 -1.40 3.82 3.03
CA TRP A 218 -0.35 3.92 2.03
C TRP A 218 -0.71 3.01 0.86
N ILE A 219 -1.01 3.61 -0.29
CA ILE A 219 -1.63 2.94 -1.43
C ILE A 219 -0.70 3.05 -2.64
N HIS A 220 -0.21 1.91 -3.10
CA HIS A 220 0.51 1.80 -4.36
C HIS A 220 -0.49 1.71 -5.51
N ASN A 221 -0.15 2.36 -6.62
CA ASN A 221 -0.79 2.08 -7.90
C ASN A 221 -0.12 0.87 -8.60
N THR A 222 -0.71 0.38 -9.69
CA THR A 222 -0.14 -0.77 -10.40
C THR A 222 1.04 -0.39 -11.28
N GLY A 223 1.94 -1.34 -11.53
CA GLY A 223 3.08 -1.19 -12.43
C GLY A 223 2.70 -1.19 -13.93
N PRO A 224 3.70 -1.03 -14.82
CA PRO A 224 3.47 -1.12 -16.26
C PRO A 224 3.25 -2.58 -16.70
N VAL A 225 1.97 -2.99 -16.73
CA VAL A 225 1.54 -4.36 -17.06
C VAL A 225 2.09 -4.83 -18.41
N GLY A 226 2.12 -3.96 -19.42
CA GLY A 226 2.63 -4.27 -20.75
C GLY A 226 4.14 -4.52 -20.81
N CYS A 227 4.88 -4.27 -19.73
CA CYS A 227 6.31 -4.58 -19.67
C CYS A 227 6.60 -5.96 -19.02
N LEU A 228 5.58 -6.63 -18.47
CA LEU A 228 5.77 -7.90 -17.76
C LEU A 228 6.17 -9.02 -18.74
N PRO A 229 7.24 -9.80 -18.47
CA PRO A 229 7.66 -10.90 -19.35
C PRO A 229 6.54 -11.88 -19.69
N TYR A 230 5.71 -12.25 -18.72
CA TYR A 230 4.61 -13.19 -18.95
C TYR A 230 3.47 -12.61 -19.79
N ILE A 231 3.28 -11.29 -19.79
CA ILE A 231 2.31 -10.62 -20.67
C ILE A 231 2.86 -10.58 -22.09
N LEU A 232 4.14 -10.20 -22.21
CA LEU A 232 4.84 -10.10 -23.49
C LEU A 232 5.00 -11.46 -24.19
N ASP A 233 5.05 -12.55 -23.43
CA ASP A 233 5.19 -13.92 -23.93
C ASP A 233 3.83 -14.58 -24.22
N ARG A 234 2.86 -14.48 -23.30
CA ARG A 234 1.56 -15.18 -23.44
C ARG A 234 0.58 -14.51 -24.39
N LEU A 235 0.63 -13.19 -24.54
CA LEU A 235 -0.36 -12.44 -25.32
C LEU A 235 0.18 -12.07 -26.69
N LEU A 236 -0.69 -12.15 -27.71
CA LEU A 236 -0.35 -11.76 -29.07
C LEU A 236 -0.22 -10.24 -29.15
N ILE A 237 1.00 -9.77 -29.45
CA ILE A 237 1.34 -8.35 -29.55
C ILE A 237 2.00 -8.12 -30.91
N THR A 238 1.42 -7.23 -31.71
CA THR A 238 1.99 -6.84 -33.00
C THR A 238 3.14 -5.84 -32.83
N ALA A 239 4.02 -5.73 -33.84
CA ALA A 239 5.13 -4.77 -33.82
C ALA A 239 4.67 -3.30 -33.69
N GLY A 240 3.46 -2.96 -34.14
CA GLY A 240 2.88 -1.62 -33.97
C GLY A 240 2.31 -1.33 -32.57
N GLN A 241 2.20 -2.35 -31.71
CA GLN A 241 1.63 -2.25 -30.37
C GLN A 241 2.68 -2.21 -29.26
N VAL A 242 3.98 -2.14 -29.60
CA VAL A 242 5.05 -1.98 -28.62
C VAL A 242 5.57 -0.54 -28.62
N ASP A 243 5.85 -0.01 -27.44
CA ASP A 243 6.49 1.29 -27.28
C ASP A 243 8.00 1.26 -27.59
N LYS A 244 8.67 2.41 -27.50
CA LYS A 244 10.11 2.53 -27.77
C LYS A 244 11.00 1.72 -26.82
N VAL A 245 10.45 1.29 -25.67
CA VAL A 245 11.14 0.51 -24.65
C VAL A 245 10.87 -1.00 -24.85
N GLY A 246 9.90 -1.35 -25.70
CA GLY A 246 9.50 -2.72 -26.01
C GLY A 246 8.32 -3.23 -25.19
N CYS A 247 7.66 -2.36 -24.41
CA CYS A 247 6.48 -2.71 -23.65
C CYS A 247 5.22 -2.64 -24.51
N ALA A 248 4.27 -3.54 -24.27
CA ALA A 248 3.00 -3.58 -24.99
C ALA A 248 2.06 -2.43 -24.54
N THR A 249 1.86 -1.47 -25.44
CA THR A 249 1.09 -0.23 -25.22
C THR A 249 -0.35 -0.51 -24.77
N PRO A 250 -1.15 -1.40 -25.39
CA PRO A 250 -2.55 -1.59 -25.01
C PRO A 250 -2.74 -1.99 -23.54
N PHE A 251 -1.84 -2.82 -23.00
CA PHE A 251 -1.89 -3.26 -21.61
C PHE A 251 -1.40 -2.18 -20.63
N ASN A 252 -0.39 -1.40 -21.04
CA ASN A 252 0.07 -0.24 -20.28
C ASN A 252 -1.01 0.86 -20.19
N GLU A 253 -1.77 1.10 -21.26
CA GLU A 253 -2.89 2.06 -21.25
C GLU A 253 -3.98 1.67 -20.26
N VAL A 254 -4.29 0.37 -20.14
CA VAL A 254 -5.24 -0.12 -19.14
C VAL A 254 -4.70 0.00 -17.72
N ALA A 255 -3.41 -0.28 -17.50
CA ALA A 255 -2.76 -0.03 -16.22
C ALA A 255 -2.81 1.46 -15.83
N GLN A 256 -2.55 2.37 -16.77
CA GLN A 256 -2.65 3.82 -16.56
C GLN A 256 -4.10 4.25 -16.30
N TYR A 257 -5.08 3.67 -17.00
CA TYR A 257 -6.50 3.90 -16.77
C TYR A 257 -6.91 3.50 -15.34
N PHE A 258 -6.51 2.30 -14.90
CA PHE A 258 -6.68 1.86 -13.51
C PHE A 258 -6.03 2.84 -12.52
N ASN A 259 -4.78 3.24 -12.78
CA ASN A 259 -4.05 4.14 -11.88
C ASN A 259 -4.70 5.52 -11.74
N ARG A 260 -5.26 6.05 -12.83
CA ARG A 260 -6.03 7.30 -12.82
C ARG A 260 -7.29 7.17 -11.97
N LEU A 261 -8.09 6.13 -12.19
CA LEU A 261 -9.30 5.91 -11.40
C LEU A 261 -9.01 5.59 -9.93
N LEU A 262 -7.93 4.87 -9.62
CA LEU A 262 -7.48 4.62 -8.25
C LEU A 262 -7.12 5.95 -7.56
N LYS A 263 -6.46 6.86 -8.26
CA LYS A 263 -6.15 8.20 -7.74
C LYS A 263 -7.43 9.00 -7.45
N GLU A 264 -8.40 8.98 -8.37
CA GLU A 264 -9.73 9.58 -8.16
C GLU A 264 -10.44 8.95 -6.94
N ALA A 265 -10.38 7.62 -6.78
CA ALA A 265 -10.91 6.91 -5.62
C ALA A 265 -10.22 7.33 -4.31
N VAL A 266 -8.90 7.50 -4.29
CA VAL A 266 -8.17 8.02 -3.11
C VAL A 266 -8.56 9.46 -2.79
N VAL A 267 -8.80 10.31 -3.79
CA VAL A 267 -9.32 11.67 -3.58
C VAL A 267 -10.72 11.63 -2.96
N SER A 268 -11.59 10.74 -3.43
CA SER A 268 -12.91 10.52 -2.82
C SER A 268 -12.79 10.04 -1.38
N LEU A 269 -11.95 9.05 -1.10
CA LEU A 269 -11.74 8.50 0.25
C LEU A 269 -11.22 9.55 1.24
N ARG A 270 -10.36 10.47 0.79
CA ARG A 270 -9.91 11.61 1.63
C ARG A 270 -11.07 12.52 2.06
N LYS A 271 -12.08 12.70 1.20
CA LYS A 271 -13.28 13.48 1.51
C LYS A 271 -14.21 12.71 2.45
N ASP A 272 -14.45 11.44 2.14
CA ASP A 272 -15.36 10.56 2.89
C ASP A 272 -14.83 10.23 4.30
N LEU A 273 -13.50 10.14 4.47
CA LEU A 273 -12.84 9.62 5.67
C LEU A 273 -11.92 10.70 6.29
N PRO A 274 -12.48 11.78 6.86
CA PRO A 274 -11.72 12.97 7.27
C PRO A 274 -10.78 12.74 8.46
N LEU A 275 -10.91 11.62 9.18
CA LEU A 275 -9.97 11.24 10.24
C LEU A 275 -8.77 10.46 9.72
N ALA A 276 -8.77 10.04 8.45
CA ALA A 276 -7.68 9.29 7.86
C ALA A 276 -6.70 10.16 7.06
N ALA A 277 -5.48 9.66 6.93
CA ALA A 277 -4.43 10.17 6.06
C ALA A 277 -4.22 9.17 4.92
N PHE A 278 -4.12 9.67 3.69
CA PHE A 278 -3.90 8.83 2.51
C PHE A 278 -2.64 9.26 1.77
N THR A 279 -1.67 8.37 1.72
CA THR A 279 -0.47 8.46 0.89
C THR A 279 -0.71 7.64 -0.38
N TYR A 280 -0.67 8.28 -1.54
CA TYR A 280 -0.72 7.59 -2.84
C TYR A 280 0.69 7.57 -3.42
N VAL A 281 1.11 6.40 -3.90
CA VAL A 281 2.45 6.18 -4.46
C VAL A 281 2.35 5.75 -5.91
N ASP A 282 2.99 6.52 -6.78
CA ASP A 282 3.07 6.26 -8.21
C ASP A 282 4.19 5.25 -8.53
N VAL A 283 3.92 3.98 -8.23
CA VAL A 283 4.80 2.84 -8.51
C VAL A 283 4.95 2.62 -10.01
N TYR A 284 3.93 2.92 -10.83
CA TYR A 284 3.99 2.86 -12.29
C TYR A 284 5.19 3.63 -12.83
N SER A 285 5.28 4.91 -12.50
CA SER A 285 6.34 5.79 -13.01
C SER A 285 7.71 5.33 -12.55
N VAL A 286 7.85 4.87 -11.30
CA VAL A 286 9.11 4.33 -10.77
C VAL A 286 9.54 3.07 -11.52
N LYS A 287 8.63 2.10 -11.69
CA LYS A 287 8.93 0.85 -12.41
C LYS A 287 9.24 1.14 -13.89
N TYR A 288 8.48 2.01 -14.54
CA TYR A 288 8.71 2.36 -15.95
C TYR A 288 10.02 3.14 -16.17
N GLU A 289 10.41 4.03 -15.26
CA GLU A 289 11.73 4.70 -15.32
C GLU A 289 12.87 3.68 -15.21
N LEU A 290 12.76 2.73 -14.29
CA LEU A 290 13.75 1.67 -14.10
C LEU A 290 13.92 0.83 -15.38
N ILE A 291 12.80 0.49 -16.04
CA ILE A 291 12.80 -0.29 -17.29
C ILE A 291 13.37 0.54 -18.45
N SER A 292 12.90 1.78 -18.63
CA SER A 292 13.31 2.65 -19.73
C SER A 292 14.77 3.13 -19.61
N ARG A 293 15.28 3.26 -18.38
CA ARG A 293 16.67 3.65 -18.09
C ARG A 293 17.49 2.52 -17.47
N ALA A 294 17.12 1.28 -17.76
CA ALA A 294 17.74 0.06 -17.26
C ALA A 294 19.28 0.13 -17.21
N LYS A 295 19.91 0.47 -18.35
CA LYS A 295 21.36 0.57 -18.47
C LYS A 295 22.00 1.54 -17.49
N LYS A 296 21.34 2.68 -17.21
CA LYS A 296 21.81 3.69 -16.25
C LYS A 296 21.85 3.13 -14.83
N HIS A 297 20.88 2.29 -14.49
CA HIS A 297 20.81 1.60 -13.19
C HIS A 297 21.58 0.26 -13.20
N GLY A 298 22.34 0.01 -14.27
CA GLY A 298 23.18 -1.17 -14.45
C GLY A 298 22.49 -2.36 -15.12
N PHE A 299 21.18 -2.31 -15.34
CA PHE A 299 20.42 -3.39 -15.96
C PHE A 299 20.70 -3.53 -17.47
N VAL A 300 20.91 -4.76 -17.92
CA VAL A 300 21.17 -5.21 -19.28
C VAL A 300 19.89 -5.62 -20.02
N HIS A 301 19.01 -6.44 -19.43
CA HIS A 301 17.75 -6.87 -20.08
C HIS A 301 16.52 -6.49 -19.24
N PRO A 302 15.84 -5.37 -19.54
CA PRO A 302 14.75 -4.88 -18.70
C PRO A 302 13.39 -5.54 -18.91
N LEU A 303 13.27 -6.41 -19.91
CA LEU A 303 12.04 -7.13 -20.25
C LEU A 303 12.20 -8.65 -20.18
N ARG A 304 13.33 -9.16 -19.66
CA ARG A 304 13.58 -10.60 -19.52
C ARG A 304 13.56 -10.99 -18.05
N ALA A 305 12.93 -12.10 -17.71
CA ALA A 305 12.98 -12.63 -16.35
C ALA A 305 14.42 -13.09 -16.01
N CYS A 306 14.89 -12.80 -14.78
CA CYS A 306 16.18 -13.29 -14.27
C CYS A 306 16.25 -14.82 -14.22
N CYS A 307 15.12 -15.42 -13.84
CA CYS A 307 14.95 -16.83 -13.67
C CYS A 307 13.66 -17.23 -14.41
N GLY A 308 13.74 -18.34 -15.13
CA GLY A 308 12.78 -18.76 -16.13
C GLY A 308 13.51 -19.49 -17.25
N HIS A 309 12.76 -19.96 -18.26
CA HIS A 309 13.31 -20.82 -19.28
C HIS A 309 12.79 -20.45 -20.68
N GLY A 310 13.69 -20.41 -21.65
CA GLY A 310 13.35 -20.33 -23.08
C GLY A 310 12.78 -18.99 -23.56
N GLY A 311 12.55 -18.90 -24.87
CA GLY A 311 11.88 -17.76 -25.50
C GLY A 311 12.61 -16.42 -25.43
N LYS A 312 11.97 -15.40 -26.03
CA LYS A 312 12.49 -14.02 -26.10
C LYS A 312 12.59 -13.38 -24.71
N TYR A 313 11.65 -13.67 -23.82
CA TYR A 313 11.52 -13.03 -22.52
C TYR A 313 12.05 -13.86 -21.33
N ASN A 314 12.68 -15.00 -21.60
CA ASN A 314 13.13 -15.96 -20.58
C ASN A 314 11.99 -16.42 -19.66
N TYR A 315 10.84 -16.71 -20.26
CA TYR A 315 9.61 -17.06 -19.55
C TYR A 315 8.97 -18.27 -20.22
N ASN A 316 8.42 -19.16 -19.39
CA ASN A 316 7.64 -20.31 -19.82
C ASN A 316 6.56 -20.58 -18.75
N SER A 317 5.32 -20.81 -19.18
CA SER A 317 4.18 -21.03 -18.29
C SER A 317 4.19 -22.37 -17.58
N GLU A 318 4.88 -23.37 -18.13
CA GLU A 318 4.97 -24.75 -17.61
C GLU A 318 6.24 -24.96 -16.78
N HIS A 319 7.30 -24.20 -17.08
CA HIS A 319 8.62 -24.34 -16.46
C HIS A 319 9.08 -23.01 -15.86
N GLY A 320 8.58 -22.73 -14.66
CA GLY A 320 8.94 -21.56 -13.87
C GLY A 320 10.24 -21.74 -13.08
N CYS A 321 10.56 -20.76 -12.26
CA CYS A 321 11.67 -20.85 -11.32
C CYS A 321 11.52 -22.04 -10.37
N GLY A 322 12.62 -22.75 -10.15
CA GLY A 322 12.68 -23.92 -9.29
C GLY A 322 12.14 -25.21 -9.93
N SER A 323 11.52 -25.13 -11.11
CA SER A 323 11.10 -26.31 -11.87
C SER A 323 12.31 -27.11 -12.34
N LYS A 324 12.16 -28.43 -12.42
CA LYS A 324 13.12 -29.34 -13.04
C LYS A 324 12.76 -29.54 -14.50
N ILE A 325 13.74 -29.40 -15.38
CA ILE A 325 13.60 -29.60 -16.83
C ILE A 325 14.69 -30.54 -17.33
N GLU A 326 14.42 -31.27 -18.40
CA GLU A 326 15.41 -32.12 -19.05
C GLU A 326 16.05 -31.37 -20.22
N VAL A 327 17.38 -31.26 -20.20
CA VAL A 327 18.15 -30.69 -21.31
C VAL A 327 19.25 -31.68 -21.68
N ASN A 328 19.22 -32.19 -22.91
CA ASN A 328 20.17 -33.19 -23.43
C ASN A 328 20.28 -34.45 -22.54
N GLY A 329 19.15 -34.99 -22.07
CA GLY A 329 19.14 -36.20 -21.23
C GLY A 329 19.55 -35.97 -19.77
N LYS A 330 19.76 -34.71 -19.35
CA LYS A 330 20.13 -34.35 -17.98
C LYS A 330 19.06 -33.46 -17.36
N GLU A 331 18.61 -33.84 -16.17
CA GLU A 331 17.74 -32.99 -15.34
C GLU A 331 18.55 -31.78 -14.82
N ILE A 332 18.04 -30.59 -15.09
CA ILE A 332 18.54 -29.32 -14.56
C ILE A 332 17.41 -28.56 -13.88
N MET A 333 17.71 -27.87 -12.79
CA MET A 333 16.75 -26.97 -12.16
C MET A 333 16.80 -25.59 -12.82
N VAL A 334 15.64 -25.02 -13.13
CA VAL A 334 15.49 -23.65 -13.61
C VAL A 334 15.74 -22.70 -12.45
N VAL A 335 17.00 -22.42 -12.18
CA VAL A 335 17.44 -21.43 -11.20
C VAL A 335 18.05 -20.23 -11.91
N LYS A 336 18.39 -19.20 -11.14
CA LYS A 336 19.21 -18.09 -11.62
C LYS A 336 20.45 -18.63 -12.36
N SER A 337 20.81 -18.02 -13.49
CA SER A 337 22.08 -18.30 -14.16
C SER A 337 23.23 -18.00 -13.19
N SER A 338 23.88 -19.05 -12.68
CA SER A 338 24.89 -19.01 -11.62
C SER A 338 26.27 -18.53 -12.09
N LYS A 339 26.40 -17.97 -13.30
CA LYS A 339 27.67 -17.40 -13.75
C LYS A 339 27.79 -15.93 -13.33
N ALA A 340 28.99 -15.57 -12.87
CA ALA A 340 29.41 -14.20 -12.55
C ALA A 340 29.22 -13.19 -13.70
N ASP A 341 28.87 -13.67 -14.90
CA ASP A 341 28.51 -12.90 -16.09
C ASP A 341 27.00 -12.79 -16.36
N SER A 342 26.11 -13.15 -15.41
CA SER A 342 24.67 -13.04 -15.66
C SER A 342 24.28 -11.56 -15.87
N PRO A 343 23.77 -11.19 -17.06
CA PRO A 343 23.38 -9.83 -17.38
C PRO A 343 22.30 -9.34 -16.42
N ARG A 344 22.36 -8.06 -16.06
CA ARG A 344 21.50 -7.48 -15.05
C ARG A 344 20.05 -7.37 -15.58
N ASN A 345 19.03 -7.93 -14.96
CA ASN A 345 17.66 -7.81 -15.50
C ASN A 345 16.77 -6.97 -14.58
N VAL A 346 15.96 -6.09 -15.18
CA VAL A 346 14.88 -5.42 -14.45
C VAL A 346 13.69 -6.36 -14.51
N PHE A 347 13.19 -6.88 -13.39
CA PHE A 347 11.75 -6.80 -13.19
C PHE A 347 11.31 -6.92 -11.73
N LEU A 348 10.47 -5.96 -11.35
CA LEU A 348 9.58 -5.96 -10.20
C LEU A 348 8.30 -6.74 -10.53
N VAL A 349 8.42 -8.06 -10.61
CA VAL A 349 7.68 -8.98 -9.71
C VAL A 349 8.76 -9.97 -9.34
N VAL A 350 9.64 -9.43 -8.50
CA VAL A 350 10.53 -10.15 -7.64
C VAL A 350 11.64 -11.02 -8.28
N CYS A 351 12.70 -10.34 -8.71
CA CYS A 351 14.07 -10.82 -8.57
C CYS A 351 14.98 -9.59 -8.47
N SER A 352 15.39 -9.25 -7.26
CA SER A 352 16.13 -8.03 -6.90
C SER A 352 17.61 -8.10 -7.24
N SER A 353 18.17 -9.27 -7.57
CA SER A 353 19.63 -9.42 -7.63
C SER A 353 20.13 -9.81 -9.00
N CYS A 354 20.41 -8.80 -9.80
CA CYS A 354 21.60 -8.85 -10.62
C CYS A 354 22.54 -7.69 -10.26
N ARG A 355 23.03 -7.63 -9.02
CA ARG A 355 24.16 -6.75 -8.68
C ARG A 355 25.42 -7.61 -8.59
N ALA A 356 26.28 -7.55 -9.62
CA ALA A 356 27.65 -8.04 -9.52
C ALA A 356 28.54 -6.94 -8.89
N PRO A 357 29.64 -7.30 -8.19
CA PRO A 357 30.57 -6.32 -7.63
C PRO A 357 31.22 -5.52 -8.76
N LEU A 358 31.41 -4.22 -8.56
CA LEU A 358 32.32 -3.43 -9.39
C LEU A 358 33.72 -4.02 -9.19
N LYS A 359 34.39 -4.44 -10.27
CA LYS A 359 35.80 -4.85 -10.19
C LYS A 359 36.63 -3.64 -9.75
N GLY A 360 37.30 -3.77 -8.61
CA GLY A 360 38.35 -2.86 -8.15
C GLY A 360 37.96 -1.95 -6.98
N GLN A 361 37.64 -2.52 -5.82
CA GLN A 361 37.88 -1.86 -4.53
C GLN A 361 37.92 -2.92 -3.42
N GLU A 362 39.06 -2.99 -2.72
CA GLU A 362 39.25 -3.81 -1.53
C GLU A 362 38.30 -3.39 -0.40
N LYS A 363 37.99 -4.35 0.46
CA LYS A 363 37.08 -4.22 1.60
C LYS A 363 37.60 -3.23 2.64
N THR A 364 36.84 -2.18 2.90
CA THR A 364 36.66 -1.58 4.24
C THR A 364 35.20 -1.13 4.42
N PRO A 365 34.64 -1.17 5.63
CA PRO A 365 33.26 -0.78 5.88
C PRO A 365 33.10 0.74 5.85
N MET A 366 31.89 1.19 5.49
CA MET A 366 31.36 2.56 5.55
C MET A 366 31.28 3.31 4.21
N GLU A 367 30.05 3.79 3.95
CA GLU A 367 29.63 4.90 3.08
C GLU A 367 30.09 4.91 1.62
N ALA A 368 29.14 4.66 0.72
CA ALA A 368 29.16 5.23 -0.62
C ALA A 368 27.73 5.55 -1.07
N GLU A 369 27.28 6.75 -0.69
CA GLU A 369 26.20 7.46 -1.33
C GLU A 369 26.45 7.53 -2.84
N THR A 370 25.41 7.30 -3.64
CA THR A 370 25.39 7.74 -5.04
C THR A 370 24.18 8.62 -5.22
N THR A 371 24.42 9.88 -5.55
CA THR A 371 23.44 10.96 -5.67
C THR A 371 22.35 10.59 -6.67
N VAL A 372 21.13 10.39 -6.18
CA VAL A 372 19.92 10.19 -7.00
C VAL A 372 19.19 11.54 -7.13
N ASN A 373 19.04 12.00 -8.38
CA ASN A 373 18.14 13.07 -8.83
C ASN A 373 17.37 12.44 -10.01
N LYS A 374 16.04 12.55 -10.19
CA LYS A 374 15.02 13.51 -9.77
C LYS A 374 13.62 12.88 -9.88
N ASP A 375 12.69 13.42 -9.09
CA ASP A 375 11.22 13.42 -9.24
C ASP A 375 10.43 12.15 -8.90
N MET A 376 10.34 11.87 -7.60
CA MET A 376 9.20 11.13 -7.03
C MET A 376 8.10 12.13 -6.65
N LYS A 377 7.05 12.21 -7.47
CA LYS A 377 5.98 13.19 -7.31
C LYS A 377 4.92 12.66 -6.34
N VAL A 378 4.90 13.18 -5.12
CA VAL A 378 3.76 13.05 -4.19
C VAL A 378 2.86 14.26 -4.41
N GLU A 379 1.64 14.02 -4.91
CA GLU A 379 0.65 15.09 -5.05
C GLU A 379 -0.22 15.16 -3.79
N ILE A 380 -0.09 16.30 -3.08
CA ILE A 380 -0.97 16.71 -2.00
C ILE A 380 -1.88 17.79 -2.57
N THR A 381 -3.11 17.44 -2.92
CA THR A 381 -4.13 18.40 -3.35
C THR A 381 -4.85 18.95 -2.13
N SER A 382 -4.79 20.26 -1.92
CA SER A 382 -5.51 20.97 -0.86
C SER A 382 -6.41 22.06 -1.45
N ASP A 383 -7.51 21.67 -2.09
CA ASP A 383 -8.55 22.62 -2.48
C ASP A 383 -9.93 22.04 -2.12
N ALA A 384 -10.60 22.72 -1.19
CA ALA A 384 -11.99 22.48 -0.83
C ALA A 384 -12.75 23.80 -1.00
N GLU A 385 -13.51 23.92 -2.08
CA GLU A 385 -14.54 24.94 -2.24
C GLU A 385 -15.74 24.60 -1.34
N VAL A 386 -16.28 25.65 -0.71
CA VAL A 386 -17.37 25.60 0.26
C VAL A 386 -18.70 25.50 -0.48
N VAL A 387 -19.40 24.38 -0.31
CA VAL A 387 -20.83 24.26 -0.64
C VAL A 387 -21.55 23.78 0.61
N SER A 388 -22.41 24.63 1.15
CA SER A 388 -23.25 24.34 2.33
C SER A 388 -24.45 23.46 1.95
N PRO A 389 -24.82 22.49 2.80
CA PRO A 389 -26.21 22.03 2.88
C PRO A 389 -26.81 22.20 4.28
N THR A 390 -28.13 22.32 4.23
CA THR A 390 -29.11 22.66 5.28
C THR A 390 -29.27 21.55 6.33
N LEU A 391 -29.53 21.96 7.58
CA LEU A 391 -29.63 21.11 8.77
C LEU A 391 -31.02 20.46 8.91
N GLY A 392 -31.06 19.17 9.28
CA GLY A 392 -32.24 18.48 9.80
C GLY A 392 -31.94 17.87 11.18
N THR A 393 -32.81 18.11 12.15
CA THR A 393 -32.67 17.85 13.59
C THR A 393 -33.19 16.48 14.04
N GLY A 394 -32.56 15.87 15.05
CA GLY A 394 -33.10 14.74 15.83
C GLY A 394 -32.20 14.24 16.98
N ASN A 395 -32.65 14.46 18.22
CA ASN A 395 -32.24 13.96 19.56
C ASN A 395 -31.88 12.44 19.65
N THR A 396 -31.25 11.82 20.67
CA THR A 396 -30.58 12.13 21.97
C THR A 396 -29.98 10.81 22.50
N GLY A 397 -28.85 10.84 23.23
CA GLY A 397 -28.52 9.82 24.25
C GLY A 397 -27.05 9.38 24.37
N GLY A 398 -26.45 9.58 25.56
CA GLY A 398 -25.32 8.77 26.08
C GLY A 398 -23.91 9.39 26.00
N LEU A 399 -23.51 10.11 27.05
CA LEU A 399 -22.14 10.59 27.29
C LEU A 399 -21.17 9.44 27.62
N ALA A 400 -20.25 9.14 26.71
CA ALA A 400 -18.94 8.59 27.05
C ALA A 400 -17.89 9.68 26.78
N ARG A 401 -17.10 10.03 27.79
CA ARG A 401 -15.98 10.99 27.68
C ARG A 401 -14.90 10.37 26.79
N GLN A 402 -14.99 10.61 25.48
CA GLN A 402 -13.91 10.35 24.55
C GLN A 402 -12.85 11.45 24.75
N GLY A 403 -11.65 11.06 25.19
CA GLY A 403 -10.53 11.98 25.32
C GLY A 403 -10.31 12.73 24.01
N SER A 404 -10.02 14.03 24.09
CA SER A 404 -9.73 14.88 22.94
C SER A 404 -8.48 14.36 22.20
N ILE A 405 -8.69 13.49 21.21
CA ILE A 405 -7.64 13.07 20.29
C ILE A 405 -7.36 14.27 19.40
N THR A 406 -6.28 15.00 19.69
CA THR A 406 -5.73 15.96 18.74
C THR A 406 -5.51 15.23 17.40
N LYS A 407 -6.17 15.71 16.33
CA LYS A 407 -6.10 15.17 14.96
C LYS A 407 -4.65 15.23 14.44
N ASN A 408 -3.88 14.18 14.73
CA ASN A 408 -2.48 14.05 14.35
C ASN A 408 -2.40 12.99 13.26
N ASN A 409 -2.74 13.37 12.03
CA ASN A 409 -2.76 12.46 10.88
C ASN A 409 -1.34 12.37 10.29
N CYS A 410 -0.87 11.16 10.02
CA CYS A 410 0.47 10.95 9.47
C CYS A 410 0.44 10.82 7.96
N LEU A 411 1.09 11.74 7.25
CA LEU A 411 1.35 11.61 5.83
C LEU A 411 2.79 11.21 5.62
N CYS A 412 2.99 10.21 4.77
CA CYS A 412 4.30 9.80 4.37
C CYS A 412 4.56 10.17 2.92
N SER A 413 5.79 10.53 2.62
CA SER A 413 6.22 10.82 1.26
C SER A 413 7.59 10.20 1.05
N PRO A 414 7.82 9.55 -0.09
CA PRO A 414 9.17 9.13 -0.44
C PRO A 414 10.18 10.29 -0.45
N THR A 415 11.46 9.97 -0.22
CA THR A 415 12.56 10.95 -0.19
C THR A 415 13.39 10.89 -1.46
N THR A 416 14.44 11.71 -1.54
CA THR A 416 15.43 11.66 -2.61
C THR A 416 16.36 10.45 -2.51
N HIS A 417 16.43 9.78 -1.36
CA HIS A 417 17.26 8.59 -1.18
C HIS A 417 16.48 7.34 -1.61
N ALA A 418 17.11 6.52 -2.45
CA ALA A 418 16.49 5.31 -2.97
C ALA A 418 16.07 4.38 -1.82
N GLY A 419 14.81 3.93 -1.83
CA GLY A 419 14.25 3.08 -0.80
C GLY A 419 13.91 3.79 0.51
N SER A 420 14.05 5.12 0.60
CA SER A 420 13.76 5.88 1.83
C SER A 420 12.54 6.79 1.66
N PHE A 421 11.74 6.91 2.72
CA PHE A 421 10.60 7.83 2.82
C PHE A 421 10.60 8.53 4.17
N ARG A 422 9.83 9.61 4.27
CA ARG A 422 9.68 10.38 5.50
C ARG A 422 8.22 10.61 5.80
N CYS A 423 7.84 10.29 7.03
CA CYS A 423 6.51 10.53 7.55
C CYS A 423 6.48 11.77 8.45
N ARG A 424 5.45 12.60 8.30
CA ARG A 424 5.27 13.84 9.07
C ARG A 424 3.83 13.99 9.49
N LEU A 425 3.63 14.54 10.68
CA LEU A 425 2.31 14.94 11.13
C LEU A 425 1.75 16.05 10.25
N HIS A 426 0.58 15.81 9.70
CA HIS A 426 -0.23 16.79 9.01
C HIS A 426 -1.31 17.29 9.97
N ARG A 427 -1.34 18.60 10.20
CA ARG A 427 -2.40 19.25 10.98
C ARG A 427 -3.61 19.43 10.06
N ALA A 428 -4.69 18.68 10.31
CA ALA A 428 -5.96 18.99 9.65
C ALA A 428 -6.45 20.36 10.16
N PRO A 429 -6.99 21.25 9.31
CA PRO A 429 -7.62 22.48 9.77
C PRO A 429 -8.72 22.13 10.78
N SER A 430 -8.66 22.71 11.98
CA SER A 430 -9.76 22.61 12.93
C SER A 430 -10.97 23.32 12.33
N LEU A 431 -12.06 22.57 12.10
CA LEU A 431 -13.38 23.16 11.94
C LEU A 431 -13.60 24.10 13.14
N LYS A 432 -13.74 25.40 12.86
CA LYS A 432 -13.98 26.40 13.90
C LYS A 432 -15.27 26.01 14.62
N GLN A 433 -15.20 25.85 15.94
CA GLN A 433 -16.39 25.82 16.79
C GLN A 433 -17.19 27.09 16.51
N THR A 434 -18.42 26.94 16.03
CA THR A 434 -19.40 28.02 16.03
C THR A 434 -19.58 28.48 17.47
N LYS A 435 -19.26 29.76 17.73
CA LYS A 435 -19.56 30.40 19.01
C LYS A 435 -21.08 30.35 19.21
N SER A 436 -21.51 29.78 20.34
CA SER A 436 -22.87 29.95 20.85
C SER A 436 -23.14 31.46 21.00
N ILE A 437 -24.20 31.92 20.33
CA ILE A 437 -24.75 33.26 20.55
C ILE A 437 -25.79 33.11 21.66
N ASP A 438 -25.63 33.94 22.70
CA ASP A 438 -26.54 34.09 23.83
C ASP A 438 -27.94 34.48 23.37
N SER A 439 -28.92 33.84 24.00
CA SER A 439 -30.34 34.11 23.90
C SER A 439 -30.70 35.35 24.71
N THR A 440 -31.04 36.47 24.05
CA THR A 440 -31.90 37.52 24.61
C THR A 440 -32.50 38.40 23.50
N ALA A 441 -33.77 38.77 23.70
CA ALA A 441 -34.59 39.72 22.93
C ALA A 441 -35.19 39.21 21.59
N LEU A 442 -36.48 38.85 21.57
CA LEU A 442 -37.61 39.80 21.48
C LEU A 442 -38.94 39.04 21.62
N GLN A 443 -39.71 39.44 22.63
CA GLN A 443 -41.17 39.27 22.69
C GLN A 443 -41.83 40.35 21.81
N ASP A 444 -43.13 40.14 21.58
CA ASP A 444 -44.11 40.99 20.89
C ASP A 444 -44.13 40.94 19.36
N SER A 445 -45.12 40.24 18.80
CA SER A 445 -46.44 40.87 18.60
C SER A 445 -47.39 39.92 17.85
N GLN A 446 -48.66 39.98 18.26
CA GLN A 446 -49.81 39.27 17.73
C GLN A 446 -50.10 39.64 16.27
N SER A 447 -50.66 38.72 15.48
CA SER A 447 -52.07 38.78 15.03
C SER A 447 -52.35 38.02 13.70
N LYS A 448 -53.59 37.50 13.63
CA LYS A 448 -54.41 37.11 12.46
C LYS A 448 -54.23 35.73 11.81
N ALA A 449 -54.99 34.78 12.37
CA ALA A 449 -56.19 34.12 11.82
C ALA A 449 -56.35 33.80 10.31
N ASN A 450 -57.06 32.66 10.12
CA ASN A 450 -57.74 32.07 8.97
C ASN A 450 -56.91 31.05 8.16
N SER A 451 -57.40 29.85 7.82
CA SER A 451 -58.70 29.20 8.02
C SER A 451 -58.62 27.78 7.42
N THR A 452 -59.36 26.80 7.99
CA THR A 452 -60.10 25.68 7.33
C THR A 452 -59.31 24.73 6.39
N THR A 453 -59.43 23.40 6.39
CA THR A 453 -60.47 22.45 6.84
C THR A 453 -59.95 21.02 6.62
N ASP A 454 -60.33 20.14 7.55
CA ASP A 454 -60.78 18.74 7.41
C ASP A 454 -60.00 17.62 6.71
N MET A 455 -59.87 16.54 7.52
CA MET A 455 -60.11 15.11 7.24
C MET A 455 -59.42 14.48 6.02
N ASP A 456 -58.59 13.45 6.24
CA ASP A 456 -59.12 12.12 6.53
C ASP A 456 -58.03 11.15 7.02
N ARG A 457 -58.50 10.16 7.78
CA ARG A 457 -57.72 9.16 8.51
C ARG A 457 -57.98 7.82 7.85
N GLN A 458 -56.97 7.17 7.28
CA GLN A 458 -57.05 5.74 6.98
C GLN A 458 -55.70 5.03 7.12
N ASN A 459 -55.74 3.98 7.93
CA ASN A 459 -54.71 2.99 8.19
C ASN A 459 -54.16 2.37 6.91
N ASN A 460 -52.88 1.98 6.94
CA ASN A 460 -52.50 0.65 6.46
C ASN A 460 -51.25 0.16 7.21
N THR A 461 -51.50 -0.82 8.09
CA THR A 461 -50.57 -1.78 8.64
C THR A 461 -50.17 -2.74 7.52
N VAL A 462 -48.89 -3.07 7.36
CA VAL A 462 -48.44 -4.24 6.61
C VAL A 462 -47.54 -5.08 7.50
N GLU A 463 -47.95 -6.33 7.63
CA GLU A 463 -47.37 -7.41 8.40
C GLU A 463 -45.99 -7.84 7.89
N ALA A 464 -45.25 -8.41 8.83
CA ALA A 464 -44.08 -9.23 8.60
C ALA A 464 -44.51 -10.64 8.17
N GLU A 465 -43.82 -11.20 7.18
CA GLU A 465 -43.81 -12.65 6.95
C GLU A 465 -42.37 -13.18 6.87
N HIS A 466 -42.27 -14.42 7.32
CA HIS A 466 -41.09 -15.19 7.64
C HIS A 466 -41.07 -16.42 6.71
N VAL A 467 -39.86 -16.95 6.44
CA VAL A 467 -39.55 -18.31 5.96
C VAL A 467 -39.67 -18.59 4.44
N GLN A 468 -38.53 -18.78 3.78
CA GLN A 468 -38.03 -20.12 3.38
C GLN A 468 -36.52 -20.11 3.08
#